data_AF-A0A1V4ELS0-F1
#
_entry.id   AF-A0A1V4ELS0-F1
#
_cell.length_a   1.000
_cell.length_b   1.000
_cell.length_c   1.000
_cell.angle_alpha   90.00
_cell.angle_beta   90.00
_cell.angle_gamma   90.00
#
_symmetry.space_group_name_H-M   'P 1'
#
loop_
_entity.id
_entity.type
_entity.pdbx_description
1 polymer ?
#
loop_
_entity_poly.entity_id
_entity_poly.type
_entity_poly.pdbx_seq_one_letter_code
_entity_poly.pdbx_strand_id
1 'polypeptide(L)'
;MAQPLAREVVEEIAKQYRPVPPRRLDVLTGHVEVIDVPCGATLESMCPPCAKRNRQLRRAQCREGWHLEAEPINTPDEADDYQRYLVELRADAQAWRDQADAADQDTTDLDTAIEDLDEEINRAGMRGNILGRTSGMRSRSTKRRQDAPDPPKRQMAKSTLGRSFTGSDGKVYRPSMS
;
A
#
# COMPACT_ATOMS: atom_id res chain seq x y z
N MET A 1 26.30 -14.09 -35.43
CA MET A 1 25.56 -12.82 -35.23
C MET A 1 26.58 -11.73 -35.02
N ALA A 2 26.52 -10.62 -35.78
CA ALA A 2 27.46 -9.52 -35.62
C ALA A 2 27.19 -8.80 -34.29
N GLN A 3 28.25 -8.41 -33.58
CA GLN A 3 28.13 -7.63 -32.34
C GLN A 3 27.79 -6.17 -32.67
N PRO A 4 27.04 -5.46 -31.79
CA PRO A 4 26.66 -4.08 -32.02
C PRO A 4 27.86 -3.13 -31.95
N LEU A 5 27.74 -1.98 -32.62
CA LEU A 5 28.74 -0.93 -32.54
C LEU A 5 28.69 -0.26 -31.16
N ALA A 6 29.86 -0.09 -30.53
CA ALA A 6 29.97 0.53 -29.20
C ALA A 6 29.30 1.92 -29.13
N ARG A 7 29.35 2.68 -30.23
CA ARG A 7 28.71 4.00 -30.33
C ARG A 7 27.18 3.91 -30.24
N GLU A 8 26.57 2.95 -30.91
CA GLU A 8 25.11 2.75 -30.87
C GLU A 8 24.68 2.34 -29.46
N VAL A 9 25.46 1.49 -28.79
CA VAL A 9 25.22 1.11 -27.39
C VAL A 9 25.30 2.34 -26.47
N VAL A 10 26.30 3.20 -26.63
CA VAL A 10 26.43 4.44 -25.84
C VAL A 10 25.28 5.40 -26.12
N GLU A 11 24.85 5.54 -27.36
CA GLU A 11 23.74 6.40 -27.74
C GLU A 11 22.40 5.92 -27.17
N GLU A 12 22.15 4.61 -27.18
CA GLU A 12 20.97 4.01 -26.55
C GLU A 12 20.98 4.15 -25.03
N ILE A 13 22.15 4.00 -24.39
CA ILE A 13 22.32 4.24 -22.96
C ILE A 13 22.06 5.71 -22.62
N ALA A 14 22.57 6.66 -23.41
CA ALA A 14 22.37 8.10 -23.22
C ALA A 14 20.89 8.52 -23.38
N LYS A 15 20.09 7.80 -24.18
CA LYS A 15 18.63 8.03 -24.27
C LYS A 15 17.89 7.67 -22.97
N GLN A 16 18.44 6.77 -22.16
CA GLN A 16 17.78 6.28 -20.93
C GLN A 16 17.96 7.21 -19.74
N TYR A 17 19.03 8.02 -19.70
CA TYR A 17 19.25 8.99 -18.64
C TYR A 17 19.97 10.23 -19.15
N ARG A 18 19.46 11.40 -18.74
CA ARG A 18 20.11 12.70 -18.95
C ARG A 18 20.61 13.19 -17.58
N PRO A 19 21.87 12.88 -17.21
CA PRO A 19 22.39 13.24 -15.91
C PRO A 19 22.66 14.75 -15.87
N VAL A 20 22.37 15.36 -14.72
CA VAL A 20 22.85 16.68 -14.36
C VAL A 20 23.93 16.44 -13.31
N PRO A 21 25.15 16.96 -13.47
CA PRO A 21 26.24 16.74 -12.51
C PRO A 21 26.38 17.94 -11.54
N PRO A 22 25.58 18.04 -10.46
CA PRO A 22 25.83 19.02 -9.40
C PRO A 22 27.14 18.71 -8.67
N ARG A 23 27.76 19.77 -8.16
CA ARG A 23 28.88 19.68 -7.23
C ARG A 23 28.33 19.67 -5.80
N ARG A 24 28.63 18.61 -5.06
CA ARG A 24 28.36 18.49 -3.64
C ARG A 24 29.60 18.91 -2.86
N LEU A 25 29.47 19.94 -2.03
CA LEU A 25 30.50 20.38 -1.09
C LEU A 25 30.21 19.78 0.29
N ASP A 26 31.17 19.08 0.87
CA ASP A 26 31.15 18.72 2.29
C ASP A 26 31.60 19.93 3.12
N VAL A 27 30.69 20.43 3.98
CA VAL A 27 30.91 21.63 4.80
C VAL A 27 31.92 21.42 5.94
N LEU A 28 32.22 20.17 6.32
CA LEU A 28 33.17 19.85 7.39
C LEU A 28 34.59 19.61 6.86
N THR A 29 34.72 18.95 5.70
CA THR A 29 36.02 18.57 5.12
C THR A 29 36.47 19.48 3.98
N GLY A 30 35.55 20.25 3.39
CA GLY A 30 35.81 21.07 2.19
C GLY A 30 35.92 20.26 0.89
N HIS A 31 35.71 18.94 0.93
CA HIS A 31 35.80 18.09 -0.24
C HIS A 31 34.64 18.37 -1.22
N VAL A 32 34.95 18.44 -2.51
CA VAL A 32 33.96 18.65 -3.58
C VAL A 32 33.88 17.39 -4.44
N GLU A 33 32.69 16.81 -4.52
CA GLU A 33 32.39 15.64 -5.34
C GLU A 33 31.36 16.00 -6.41
N VAL A 34 31.51 15.46 -7.62
CA VAL A 34 30.51 15.56 -8.68
C VAL A 34 29.66 14.31 -8.65
N ILE A 35 28.35 14.45 -8.42
CA ILE A 35 27.41 13.34 -8.35
C ILE A 35 26.47 13.45 -9.53
N ASP A 36 26.23 12.36 -10.26
CA ASP A 36 25.22 12.34 -11.30
C ASP A 36 23.82 12.16 -10.71
N VAL A 37 22.94 13.13 -10.96
CA VAL A 37 21.52 13.05 -10.59
C VAL A 37 20.64 13.10 -11.84
N PRO A 38 19.46 12.46 -11.84
CA PRO A 38 18.52 12.61 -12.95
C PRO A 38 18.08 14.07 -13.09
N CYS A 39 17.91 14.55 -14.32
CA CYS A 39 17.49 15.94 -14.58
C CYS A 39 16.11 16.34 -14.04
N GLY A 40 15.25 15.39 -13.65
CA GLY A 40 13.96 15.67 -13.00
C GLY A 40 12.88 16.28 -13.88
N ALA A 41 13.12 16.45 -15.19
CA ALA A 41 12.17 17.09 -16.10
C ALA A 41 10.79 16.42 -16.10
N THR A 42 9.75 17.25 -16.10
CA THR A 42 8.34 16.83 -16.07
C THR A 42 7.71 16.77 -17.46
N LEU A 43 8.30 17.47 -18.44
CA LEU A 43 7.88 17.47 -19.85
C LEU A 43 8.53 16.32 -20.61
N GLU A 44 7.72 15.54 -21.32
CA GLU A 44 8.21 14.41 -22.13
C GLU A 44 9.08 14.87 -23.30
N SER A 45 8.84 16.07 -23.85
CA SER A 45 9.70 16.70 -24.88
C SER A 45 11.12 16.99 -24.40
N MET A 46 11.33 17.20 -23.09
CA MET A 46 12.63 17.53 -22.51
C MET A 46 13.42 16.29 -22.09
N CYS A 47 12.74 15.31 -21.48
CA CYS A 47 13.32 14.05 -21.05
C CYS A 47 12.22 13.00 -20.85
N PRO A 48 11.99 12.12 -21.84
CA PRO A 48 11.00 11.04 -21.72
C PRO A 48 11.14 10.14 -20.47
N PRO A 49 12.35 9.69 -20.06
CA PRO A 49 12.45 8.79 -18.90
C PRO A 49 12.10 9.49 -17.58
N CYS A 50 12.53 10.74 -17.37
CA CYS A 50 12.18 11.49 -16.16
C CYS A 50 10.68 11.86 -16.12
N ALA A 51 10.11 12.24 -17.26
CA ALA A 51 8.68 12.56 -17.34
C ALA A 51 7.80 11.34 -17.02
N LYS A 52 8.14 10.16 -17.57
CA LYS A 52 7.44 8.90 -17.27
C LYS A 52 7.55 8.52 -15.79
N ARG A 53 8.75 8.63 -15.20
CA ARG A 53 8.96 8.38 -13.76
C ARG A 53 8.12 9.32 -12.89
N ASN A 54 8.15 10.62 -13.17
CA ASN A 54 7.35 11.63 -12.46
C ASN A 54 5.84 11.34 -12.56
N ARG A 55 5.36 10.93 -13.74
CA ARG A 55 3.97 10.56 -13.94
C ARG A 55 3.59 9.32 -13.13
N GLN A 56 4.44 8.29 -13.09
CA GLN A 56 4.21 7.10 -12.28
C GLN A 56 4.19 7.44 -10.78
N LEU A 57 5.14 8.25 -10.32
CA LEU A 57 5.18 8.73 -8.93
C LEU A 57 3.89 9.47 -8.58
N ARG A 58 3.46 10.45 -9.38
CA ARG A 58 2.19 11.17 -9.14
C ARG A 58 0.98 10.25 -9.11
N ARG A 59 0.92 9.25 -9.99
CA ARG A 59 -0.16 8.25 -9.97
C ARG A 59 -0.19 7.46 -8.66
N ALA A 60 0.98 7.07 -8.14
CA ALA A 60 1.09 6.40 -6.84
C ALA A 60 0.66 7.33 -5.70
N GLN A 61 1.17 8.56 -5.67
CA GLN A 61 0.80 9.58 -4.68
C GLN A 61 -0.70 9.89 -4.67
N CYS A 62 -1.34 9.95 -5.86
CA CYS A 62 -2.78 10.09 -5.97
C CYS A 62 -3.52 8.89 -5.40
N ARG A 63 -3.10 7.67 -5.76
CA ARG A 63 -3.72 6.43 -5.26
C ARG A 63 -3.62 6.30 -3.74
N GLU A 64 -2.50 6.72 -3.17
CA GLU A 64 -2.27 6.70 -1.73
C GLU A 64 -2.91 7.89 -1.00
N GLY A 65 -3.54 8.82 -1.72
CA GLY A 65 -4.27 9.92 -1.12
C GLY A 65 -3.39 11.02 -0.52
N TRP A 66 -2.13 11.18 -0.97
CA TRP A 66 -1.22 12.20 -0.41
C TRP A 66 -1.69 13.65 -0.63
N HIS A 67 -2.64 13.83 -1.55
CA HIS A 67 -3.27 15.10 -1.88
C HIS A 67 -4.63 15.28 -1.18
N LEU A 68 -5.10 14.31 -0.38
CA LEU A 68 -6.38 14.41 0.30
C LEU A 68 -6.34 15.52 1.35
N GLU A 69 -7.40 16.31 1.38
CA GLU A 69 -7.60 17.37 2.38
C GLU A 69 -8.43 16.91 3.57
N ALA A 70 -9.26 15.89 3.35
CA ALA A 70 -10.13 15.26 4.33
C ALA A 70 -9.76 13.80 4.54
N GLU A 71 -9.99 13.31 5.76
CA GLU A 71 -9.76 11.93 6.12
C GLU A 71 -10.67 11.01 5.27
N PRO A 72 -10.15 9.93 4.66
CA PRO A 72 -10.99 9.00 3.93
C PRO A 72 -12.00 8.34 4.88
N ILE A 73 -13.26 8.25 4.45
CA ILE A 73 -14.31 7.56 5.19
C ILE A 73 -14.01 6.06 5.10
N ASN A 74 -13.61 5.48 6.22
CA ASN A 74 -13.32 4.04 6.35
C ASN A 74 -14.43 3.29 7.11
N THR A 75 -15.58 3.93 7.32
CA THR A 75 -16.73 3.31 7.96
C THR A 75 -17.31 2.26 7.01
N PRO A 76 -17.43 1.00 7.42
CA PRO A 76 -18.16 0.00 6.63
C PRO A 76 -19.61 0.41 6.45
N ASP A 77 -20.18 0.10 5.29
CA ASP A 77 -21.62 0.21 5.08
C ASP A 77 -22.37 -0.77 5.99
N GLU A 78 -23.63 -0.45 6.32
CA GLU A 78 -24.51 -1.38 7.02
C GLU A 78 -24.85 -2.56 6.11
N ALA A 79 -25.02 -3.74 6.70
CA ALA A 79 -25.36 -4.94 5.95
C ALA A 79 -26.77 -4.82 5.37
N ASP A 80 -26.92 -5.16 4.10
CA ASP A 80 -28.22 -5.23 3.46
C ASP A 80 -29.00 -6.50 3.88
N ASP A 81 -30.28 -6.56 3.53
CA ASP A 81 -31.16 -7.68 3.91
C ASP A 81 -30.68 -9.02 3.32
N TYR A 82 -30.06 -9.01 2.15
CA TYR A 82 -29.55 -10.21 1.49
C TYR A 82 -28.31 -10.75 2.20
N GLN A 83 -27.37 -9.87 2.55
CA GLN A 83 -26.18 -10.20 3.32
C GLN A 83 -26.54 -10.77 4.69
N ARG A 84 -27.54 -10.18 5.36
CA ARG A 84 -28.06 -10.69 6.63
C ARG A 84 -28.66 -12.09 6.47
N TYR A 85 -29.49 -12.28 5.44
CA TYR A 85 -30.08 -13.59 5.12
C TYR A 85 -29.00 -14.67 4.88
N LEU A 86 -27.95 -14.35 4.13
CA LEU A 86 -26.86 -15.30 3.86
C LEU A 86 -26.14 -15.72 5.15
N VAL A 87 -25.89 -14.78 6.07
CA VAL A 87 -25.24 -15.08 7.36
C VAL A 87 -26.14 -15.92 8.25
N GLU A 88 -27.44 -15.62 8.30
CA GLU A 88 -28.42 -16.43 9.04
C GLU A 88 -28.48 -17.86 8.49
N LEU A 89 -28.63 -18.01 7.17
CA LEU A 89 -28.68 -19.31 6.51
C LEU A 89 -27.39 -20.13 6.73
N ARG A 90 -26.24 -19.45 6.71
CA ARG A 90 -24.94 -20.07 6.99
C ARG A 90 -24.81 -20.55 8.43
N ALA A 91 -25.39 -19.82 9.38
CA ALA A 91 -25.42 -20.22 10.79
C ALA A 91 -26.33 -21.44 11.00
N ASP A 92 -27.49 -21.46 10.35
CA ASP A 92 -28.41 -22.61 10.39
C ASP A 92 -27.77 -23.86 9.78
N ALA A 93 -27.12 -23.73 8.61
CA ALA A 93 -26.39 -24.83 7.98
C ALA A 93 -25.28 -25.39 8.87
N GLN A 94 -24.54 -24.52 9.59
CA GLN A 94 -23.55 -24.95 10.56
C GLN A 94 -24.19 -25.71 11.73
N ALA A 95 -25.32 -25.22 12.25
CA ALA A 95 -26.01 -25.89 13.34
C ALA A 95 -26.51 -27.29 12.94
N TRP A 96 -26.99 -27.45 11.71
CA TRP A 96 -27.37 -28.76 11.17
C TRP A 96 -26.15 -29.68 11.00
N ARG A 97 -25.01 -29.14 10.53
CA ARG A 97 -23.75 -29.90 10.41
C ARG A 97 -23.28 -30.39 11.77
N ASP A 98 -23.26 -29.53 12.77
CA ASP A 98 -22.83 -29.87 14.12
C ASP A 98 -23.76 -30.91 14.78
N GLN A 99 -25.06 -30.86 14.50
CA GLN A 99 -26.03 -31.86 14.96
C GLN A 99 -25.83 -33.21 14.28
N ALA A 100 -25.60 -33.22 12.96
CA ALA A 100 -25.32 -34.43 12.20
C ALA A 100 -24.01 -35.10 12.65
N ASP A 101 -22.95 -34.30 12.85
CA ASP A 101 -21.66 -34.78 13.38
C ASP A 101 -21.81 -35.38 14.79
N ALA A 102 -22.53 -34.70 15.69
CA ALA A 102 -22.82 -35.22 17.03
C ALA A 102 -23.65 -36.53 17.03
N ALA A 103 -24.43 -36.76 15.97
CA ALA A 103 -25.22 -37.97 15.76
C ALA A 103 -24.48 -39.05 14.95
N ASP A 104 -23.20 -38.84 14.61
CA ASP A 104 -22.36 -39.71 13.76
C ASP A 104 -22.99 -39.97 12.36
N GLN A 105 -23.67 -38.94 11.82
CA GLN A 105 -24.30 -38.96 10.52
C GLN A 105 -23.38 -38.36 9.44
N ASP A 106 -23.67 -38.64 8.17
CA ASP A 106 -22.92 -38.07 7.05
C ASP A 106 -23.13 -36.54 6.96
N THR A 107 -22.03 -35.80 6.97
CA THR A 107 -21.99 -34.33 6.94
C THR A 107 -21.58 -33.78 5.56
N THR A 108 -21.25 -34.64 4.60
CA THR A 108 -20.65 -34.23 3.31
C THR A 108 -21.50 -33.22 2.53
N ASP A 109 -22.81 -33.41 2.50
CA ASP A 109 -23.73 -32.48 1.81
C ASP A 109 -23.81 -31.12 2.53
N LEU A 110 -23.77 -31.13 3.86
CA LEU A 110 -23.79 -29.91 4.68
C LEU A 110 -22.47 -29.14 4.55
N ASP A 111 -21.35 -29.86 4.46
CA ASP A 111 -20.03 -29.27 4.20
C ASP A 111 -19.99 -28.58 2.84
N THR A 112 -20.53 -29.23 1.81
CA THR A 112 -20.65 -28.64 0.47
C THR A 112 -21.54 -27.40 0.48
N ALA A 113 -22.71 -27.47 1.12
CA ALA A 113 -23.62 -26.32 1.23
C ALA A 113 -22.99 -25.15 2.00
N ILE A 114 -22.19 -25.43 3.04
CA ILE A 114 -21.43 -24.45 3.79
C ILE A 114 -20.39 -23.76 2.90
N GLU A 115 -19.64 -24.52 2.09
CA GLU A 115 -18.66 -23.97 1.16
C GLU A 115 -19.33 -23.05 0.12
N ASP A 116 -20.45 -23.48 -0.47
CA ASP A 116 -21.22 -22.67 -1.43
C ASP A 116 -21.74 -21.37 -0.80
N LEU A 117 -22.22 -21.43 0.44
CA LEU A 117 -22.67 -20.25 1.19
C LEU A 117 -21.51 -19.30 1.49
N ASP A 118 -20.35 -19.83 1.89
CA ASP A 118 -19.15 -19.01 2.12
C ASP A 118 -18.68 -18.33 0.82
N GLU A 119 -18.77 -19.00 -0.33
CA GLU A 119 -18.50 -18.39 -1.64
C GLU A 119 -19.50 -17.27 -1.98
N GLU A 120 -20.80 -17.50 -1.75
CA GLU A 120 -21.83 -16.50 -2.01
C GLU A 120 -21.71 -15.28 -1.09
N ILE A 121 -21.38 -15.49 0.18
CA ILE A 121 -21.09 -14.42 1.15
C ILE A 121 -19.92 -13.55 0.68
N ASN A 122 -18.85 -14.18 0.18
CA ASN A 122 -17.72 -13.45 -0.39
C ASN A 122 -18.11 -12.70 -1.68
N ARG A 123 -18.96 -13.31 -2.52
CA ARG A 123 -19.49 -12.70 -3.76
C ARG A 123 -20.40 -11.50 -3.46
N ALA A 124 -21.16 -11.55 -2.37
CA ALA A 124 -21.98 -10.45 -1.86
C ALA A 124 -21.16 -9.28 -1.27
N GLY A 125 -19.83 -9.39 -1.25
CA GLY A 125 -18.92 -8.30 -0.90
C GLY A 125 -18.64 -8.14 0.60
N MET A 126 -19.08 -9.10 1.43
CA MET A 126 -18.77 -9.11 2.86
C MET A 126 -17.26 -9.35 3.08
N ARG A 127 -16.64 -8.53 3.93
CA ARG A 127 -15.21 -8.61 4.23
C ARG A 127 -14.94 -9.49 5.45
N GLY A 128 -14.01 -10.44 5.32
CA GLY A 128 -13.53 -11.27 6.42
C GLY A 128 -14.11 -12.68 6.39
N ASN A 129 -13.57 -13.57 7.23
CA ASN A 129 -14.08 -14.94 7.40
C ASN A 129 -14.98 -14.97 8.64
N ILE A 130 -16.20 -15.49 8.50
CA ILE A 130 -17.22 -15.61 9.56
C ILE A 130 -16.71 -16.47 10.72
N LEU A 131 -15.93 -17.51 10.45
CA LEU A 131 -15.34 -18.40 11.46
C LEU A 131 -14.09 -17.80 12.13
N GLY A 132 -13.73 -16.56 11.79
CA GLY A 132 -12.52 -15.92 12.26
C GLY A 132 -11.26 -16.51 11.62
N ARG A 133 -10.11 -15.98 12.01
CA ARG A 133 -8.82 -16.42 11.47
C ARG A 133 -8.39 -17.71 12.19
N THR A 134 -8.38 -18.82 11.47
CA THR A 134 -7.95 -20.14 11.98
C THR A 134 -6.45 -20.24 12.27
N SER A 135 -5.63 -19.32 11.72
CA SER A 135 -4.19 -19.28 12.00
C SER A 135 -3.84 -18.28 13.12
N GLY A 136 -3.20 -18.78 14.17
CA GLY A 136 -2.65 -17.93 15.23
C GLY A 136 -1.73 -16.85 14.66
N MET A 137 -1.84 -15.64 15.18
CA MET A 137 -1.01 -14.51 14.76
C MET A 137 0.47 -14.87 14.95
N ARG A 138 1.27 -14.77 13.89
CA ARG A 138 2.72 -14.96 13.99
C ARG A 138 3.31 -13.80 14.78
N SER A 139 3.52 -14.01 16.08
CA SER A 139 4.25 -13.09 16.95
C SER A 139 5.74 -13.12 16.57
N ARG A 140 6.26 -12.01 16.05
CA ARG A 140 7.71 -11.80 15.97
C ARG A 140 8.16 -11.06 17.22
N SER A 141 8.99 -11.71 18.03
CA SER A 141 9.59 -11.08 19.21
C SER A 141 10.52 -9.94 18.79
N THR A 142 10.19 -8.71 19.18
CA THR A 142 11.11 -7.57 19.10
C THR A 142 11.88 -7.48 20.41
N LYS A 143 12.99 -8.21 20.55
CA LYS A 143 13.85 -8.12 21.74
C LYS A 143 14.48 -6.73 21.80
N ARG A 144 14.05 -5.90 22.75
CA ARG A 144 14.59 -4.56 22.98
C ARG A 144 15.96 -4.65 23.65
N ARG A 145 16.85 -3.75 23.25
CA ARG A 145 18.12 -3.48 23.91
C ARG A 145 17.85 -2.82 25.27
N GLN A 146 18.36 -3.41 26.35
CA GLN A 146 18.17 -2.92 27.73
C GLN A 146 19.20 -1.86 28.13
N ASP A 147 20.22 -1.66 27.29
CA ASP A 147 21.37 -0.80 27.52
C ASP A 147 21.18 0.64 27.03
N ALA A 148 20.06 0.95 26.40
CA ALA A 148 19.72 2.30 25.94
C ALA A 148 18.46 2.81 26.65
N PRO A 149 18.44 4.07 27.13
CA PRO A 149 17.23 4.68 27.63
C PRO A 149 16.17 4.79 26.52
N ASP A 150 14.89 4.69 26.91
CA ASP A 150 13.79 4.78 25.96
C ASP A 150 13.78 6.17 25.28
N PRO A 151 13.78 6.23 23.94
CA PRO A 151 13.68 7.51 23.24
C PRO A 151 12.32 8.16 23.51
N PRO A 152 12.25 9.50 23.48
CA PRO A 152 10.98 10.20 23.66
C PRO A 152 9.96 9.71 22.62
N LYS A 153 8.80 9.24 23.11
CA LYS A 153 7.71 8.78 22.24
C LYS A 153 6.96 9.98 21.72
N ARG A 154 6.89 10.12 20.39
CA ARG A 154 5.99 11.08 19.76
C ARG A 154 4.55 10.57 19.93
N GLN A 155 3.67 11.40 20.47
CA GLN A 155 2.24 11.08 20.52
C GLN A 155 1.71 10.89 19.09
N MET A 156 1.07 9.75 18.84
CA MET A 156 0.50 9.44 17.53
C MET A 156 -0.81 10.22 17.38
N ALA A 157 -0.92 11.03 16.32
CA ALA A 157 -2.20 11.63 15.95
C ALA A 157 -3.08 10.58 15.26
N LYS A 158 -4.38 10.61 15.53
CA LYS A 158 -5.38 9.75 14.86
C LYS A 158 -5.78 10.33 13.49
N SER A 159 -4.81 10.57 12.61
CA SER A 159 -5.06 11.02 11.24
C SER A 159 -4.02 10.42 10.30
N THR A 160 -4.49 10.08 9.10
CA THR A 160 -3.68 9.60 7.98
C THR A 160 -3.22 10.76 7.07
N LEU A 161 -3.68 11.99 7.33
CA LEU A 161 -3.30 13.16 6.55
C LEU A 161 -1.86 13.59 6.83
N GLY A 162 -1.15 13.96 5.76
CA GLY A 162 0.16 14.58 5.85
C GLY A 162 0.14 15.97 6.51
N ARG A 163 1.30 16.40 6.99
CA ARG A 163 1.51 17.73 7.58
C ARG A 163 1.18 18.83 6.57
N SER A 164 0.41 19.83 7.00
CA SER A 164 0.16 21.05 6.23
C SER A 164 1.12 22.17 6.63
N PHE A 165 1.42 23.05 5.67
CA PHE A 165 2.23 24.23 5.86
C PHE A 165 1.46 25.44 5.34
N THR A 166 1.53 26.57 6.05
CA THR A 166 0.92 27.82 5.61
C THR A 166 2.02 28.72 5.04
N GLY A 167 1.89 29.11 3.78
CA GLY A 167 2.77 30.09 3.16
C GLY A 167 2.55 31.51 3.68
N SER A 168 3.47 32.43 3.37
CA SER A 168 3.34 33.86 3.68
C SER A 168 2.04 34.47 3.14
N ASP A 169 1.53 33.92 2.05
CA ASP A 169 0.33 34.40 1.35
C ASP A 169 -0.97 33.83 1.94
N GLY A 170 -0.90 33.17 3.10
CA GLY A 170 -2.04 32.55 3.78
C GLY A 170 -2.54 31.24 3.15
N LYS A 171 -1.98 30.83 2.00
CA LYS A 171 -2.33 29.56 1.34
C LYS A 171 -1.76 28.38 2.12
N VAL A 172 -2.62 27.41 2.42
CA VAL A 172 -2.24 26.13 3.02
C VAL A 172 -1.82 25.18 1.90
N TYR A 173 -0.61 24.64 1.99
CA TYR A 173 -0.08 23.64 1.06
C TYR A 173 0.35 22.39 1.82
N ARG A 174 0.07 21.23 1.24
CA ARG A 174 0.57 19.93 1.70
C ARG A 174 1.63 19.45 0.71
N PRO A 175 2.92 19.41 1.10
CA PRO A 175 3.95 18.87 0.24
C PRO A 175 3.69 17.38 0.04
N SER A 176 3.33 17.00 -1.19
CA SER A 176 3.66 15.66 -1.66
C SER A 176 5.17 15.53 -1.60
N MET A 177 5.74 14.56 -0.88
CA MET A 177 7.19 14.36 -0.89
C MET A 177 7.66 14.20 -2.34
N SER A 178 8.46 15.17 -2.82
CA SER A 178 9.11 15.17 -4.12
C SER A 178 10.62 15.08 -3.94
#